data_AF-A0A1Z8VXN6-F1
#
_entry.id   AF-A0A1Z8VXN6-F1
#
_cell.length_a   1.000
_cell.length_b   1.000
_cell.length_c   1.000
_cell.angle_alpha   90.00
_cell.angle_beta   90.00
_cell.angle_gamma   90.00
#
_symmetry.space_group_name_H-M   'P 1'
#
loop_
_entity.id
_entity.type
_entity.pdbx_description
1 polymer ?
#
loop_
_entity_poly.entity_id
_entity_poly.type
_entity_poly.pdbx_seq_one_letter_code
_entity_poly.pdbx_strand_id
1 'polypeptide(L)'
;MADDAVASIQATVLPDEIAKVISATMTVTPADANDKWYYKLTSVSNSSTDLIAGSYIDYTAVDDDTGFTAVSTSDKIKLLFIKNVDTNSRSIYICFDGGTAASDLVDGVTIGPNEFFIARIPNTTVANLHAISSASTAEVIVAALIDDV
;
A
#
# COMPACT_ATOMS: atom_id res chain seq x y z
N MET A 1 4.36 19.79 -6.19
CA MET A 1 5.03 18.56 -5.74
C MET A 1 4.22 18.04 -4.58
N ALA A 2 4.07 16.72 -4.49
CA ALA A 2 3.42 16.09 -3.35
C ALA A 2 4.09 16.50 -2.03
N ASP A 3 3.35 16.40 -0.93
CA ASP A 3 3.90 16.58 0.41
C ASP A 3 4.67 15.33 0.88
N ASP A 4 5.55 15.51 1.88
CA ASP A 4 6.30 14.44 2.52
C ASP A 4 5.38 13.34 3.07
N ALA A 5 5.74 12.09 2.80
CA ALA A 5 5.11 10.95 3.45
C ALA A 5 5.79 10.69 4.79
N VAL A 6 5.06 10.80 5.89
CA VAL A 6 5.59 10.59 7.25
C VAL A 6 4.84 9.45 7.94
N ALA A 7 5.59 8.51 8.51
CA ALA A 7 5.02 7.48 9.37
C ALA A 7 5.86 7.28 10.63
N SER A 8 5.18 7.21 11.77
CA SER A 8 5.80 6.94 13.07
C SER A 8 5.23 5.65 13.62
N ILE A 9 6.12 4.76 14.07
CA ILE A 9 5.77 3.47 14.65
C ILE A 9 6.26 3.44 16.07
N GLN A 10 5.44 2.87 16.95
CA GLN A 10 5.83 2.38 18.25
C GLN A 10 5.40 0.91 18.34
N ALA A 11 6.35 0.02 18.60
CA ALA A 11 6.11 -1.42 18.70
C ALA A 11 6.65 -1.93 20.04
N THR A 12 5.82 -2.66 20.77
CA THR A 12 6.25 -3.48 21.90
C THR A 12 6.59 -4.87 21.36
N VAL A 13 7.84 -5.27 21.50
CA VAL A 13 8.37 -6.53 20.98
C VAL A 13 9.08 -7.31 22.08
N LEU A 14 9.36 -8.59 21.79
CA LEU A 14 9.96 -9.58 22.69
C LEU A 14 8.99 -10.11 23.76
N PRO A 15 9.29 -11.28 24.37
CA PRO A 15 8.52 -11.81 25.50
C PRO A 15 8.49 -10.85 26.69
N ASP A 16 7.47 -10.99 27.52
CA ASP A 16 7.17 -10.10 28.64
C ASP A 16 8.37 -9.85 29.57
N GLU A 17 9.19 -10.87 29.82
CA GLU A 17 10.35 -10.77 30.71
C GLU A 17 11.44 -9.82 30.19
N ILE A 18 11.50 -9.59 28.87
CA ILE A 18 12.51 -8.78 28.20
C ILE A 18 11.90 -7.77 27.22
N ALA A 19 10.61 -7.46 27.39
CA ALA A 19 9.87 -6.60 26.48
C ALA A 19 10.58 -5.27 26.22
N LYS A 20 10.58 -4.83 24.96
CA LYS A 20 11.15 -3.55 24.53
C LYS A 20 10.13 -2.78 23.74
N VAL A 21 10.06 -1.48 24.02
CA VAL A 21 9.35 -0.52 23.17
C VAL A 21 10.36 0.07 22.20
N ILE A 22 10.18 -0.19 20.91
CA ILE A 22 10.97 0.38 19.83
C ILE A 22 10.11 1.42 19.15
N SER A 23 10.61 2.65 19.03
CA SER A 23 9.95 3.73 18.29
C SER A 23 10.85 4.24 17.18
N ALA A 24 10.27 4.53 16.02
CA ALA A 24 10.98 5.10 14.89
C ALA A 24 10.04 5.93 14.02
N THR A 25 10.61 6.90 13.29
CA THR A 25 9.91 7.69 12.29
C THR A 25 10.60 7.50 10.94
N MET A 26 9.82 7.28 9.90
CA MET A 26 10.26 7.34 8.51
C MET A 26 9.65 8.56 7.83
N THR A 27 10.46 9.23 7.01
CA THR A 27 10.03 10.32 6.13
C THR A 27 10.48 9.98 4.71
N VAL A 28 9.57 10.10 3.74
CA VAL A 28 9.87 9.97 2.30
C VAL A 28 9.46 11.26 1.62
N THR A 29 10.46 12.00 1.15
CA THR A 29 10.28 13.26 0.43
C THR A 29 10.13 13.00 -1.07
N PRO A 30 9.07 13.54 -1.70
CA PRO A 30 8.93 13.57 -3.15
C PRO A 30 10.15 14.20 -3.83
N ALA A 31 10.67 13.54 -4.86
CA ALA A 31 11.85 13.96 -5.59
C ALA A 31 11.54 15.09 -6.58
N ASP A 32 10.38 15.02 -7.25
CA ASP A 32 9.98 15.95 -8.29
C ASP A 32 8.45 15.97 -8.49
N ALA A 33 7.99 16.47 -9.64
CA ALA A 33 6.57 16.61 -9.98
C ALA A 33 5.89 15.29 -10.41
N ASN A 34 6.65 14.25 -10.70
CA ASN A 34 6.13 12.93 -11.05
C ASN A 34 5.71 12.14 -9.81
N ASP A 35 6.18 12.54 -8.63
CA ASP A 35 5.75 11.96 -7.37
C ASP A 35 4.35 12.43 -6.98
N LYS A 36 3.41 11.48 -7.02
CA LYS A 36 1.98 11.70 -6.83
C LYS A 36 1.43 10.79 -5.75
N TRP A 37 0.41 11.30 -5.07
CA TRP A 37 -0.31 10.54 -4.05
C TRP A 37 -1.40 9.67 -4.69
N TYR A 38 -1.54 8.47 -4.15
CA TYR A 38 -2.64 7.57 -4.40
C TYR A 38 -3.35 7.27 -3.08
N TYR A 39 -4.68 7.31 -3.08
CA TYR A 39 -5.49 6.87 -1.95
C TYR A 39 -6.75 6.18 -2.46
N LYS A 40 -7.04 4.98 -1.93
CA LYS A 40 -8.27 4.26 -2.24
C LYS A 40 -8.69 3.36 -1.08
N LEU A 41 -10.00 3.27 -0.86
CA LEU A 41 -10.59 2.14 -0.14
C LEU A 41 -10.82 1.01 -1.15
N THR A 42 -9.94 0.01 -1.12
CA THR A 42 -9.90 -1.09 -2.09
C THR A 42 -10.66 -2.30 -1.54
N SER A 43 -11.49 -2.90 -2.39
CA SER A 43 -12.11 -4.21 -2.16
C SER A 43 -11.20 -5.29 -2.74
N VAL A 44 -10.52 -6.05 -1.88
CA VAL A 44 -9.59 -7.11 -2.26
C VAL A 44 -10.33 -8.44 -2.29
N SER A 45 -10.46 -9.03 -3.47
CA SER A 45 -11.12 -10.33 -3.64
C SER A 45 -10.20 -11.52 -3.31
N ASN A 46 -10.75 -12.73 -3.30
CA ASN A 46 -9.95 -13.96 -3.18
C ASN A 46 -9.22 -14.35 -4.48
N SER A 47 -9.39 -13.57 -5.55
CA SER A 47 -8.63 -13.70 -6.81
C SER A 47 -7.48 -12.69 -6.83
N SER A 48 -6.30 -13.14 -7.27
CA SER A 48 -5.10 -12.30 -7.34
C SER A 48 -5.27 -11.21 -8.39
N THR A 49 -5.18 -9.95 -7.95
CA THR A 49 -5.25 -8.75 -8.80
C THR A 49 -4.34 -7.66 -8.25
N ASP A 50 -4.01 -6.67 -9.09
CA ASP A 50 -3.32 -5.44 -8.69
C ASP A 50 -4.03 -4.76 -7.52
N LEU A 51 -3.26 -4.45 -6.47
CA LEU A 51 -3.79 -3.75 -5.29
C LEU A 51 -4.01 -2.25 -5.57
N ILE A 52 -3.23 -1.69 -6.49
CA ILE A 52 -3.29 -0.29 -6.91
C ILE A 52 -3.77 -0.25 -8.35
N ALA A 53 -4.87 0.47 -8.57
CA ALA A 53 -5.43 0.74 -9.89
C ALA A 53 -6.33 1.98 -9.86
N GLY A 54 -6.52 2.61 -11.01
CA GLY A 54 -7.36 3.80 -11.19
C GLY A 54 -6.53 5.03 -11.45
N SER A 55 -6.75 6.09 -10.69
CA SER A 55 -6.12 7.40 -10.88
C SER A 55 -5.50 7.93 -9.59
N TYR A 56 -4.53 8.83 -9.75
CA TYR A 56 -3.95 9.59 -8.66
C TYR A 56 -4.98 10.53 -8.02
N ILE A 57 -4.69 10.99 -6.79
CA ILE A 57 -5.44 12.11 -6.20
C ILE A 57 -4.84 13.43 -6.69
N ASP A 58 -5.71 14.35 -7.08
CA ASP A 58 -5.30 15.71 -7.41
C ASP A 58 -5.30 16.59 -6.16
N TYR A 59 -4.20 17.28 -5.95
CA TYR A 59 -4.05 18.30 -4.91
C TYR A 59 -3.89 19.70 -5.50
N THR A 60 -3.81 19.80 -6.83
CA THR A 60 -3.83 21.03 -7.61
C THR A 60 -5.11 21.10 -8.44
N ALA A 61 -5.50 22.29 -8.88
CA ALA A 61 -6.64 22.45 -9.76
C ALA A 61 -6.42 21.70 -11.08
N VAL A 62 -7.43 20.91 -11.47
CA VAL A 62 -7.53 20.27 -12.79
C VAL A 62 -8.66 20.97 -13.55
N ASP A 63 -8.47 21.12 -14.86
CA ASP A 63 -9.46 21.72 -15.75
C ASP A 63 -10.76 20.90 -15.76
N ASP A 64 -11.91 21.55 -15.93
CA ASP A 64 -13.22 20.91 -15.71
C ASP A 64 -13.56 19.81 -16.72
N ASP A 65 -12.92 19.83 -17.90
CA ASP A 65 -13.00 18.79 -18.93
C ASP A 65 -11.75 17.88 -19.00
N THR A 66 -10.86 17.94 -18.00
CA THR A 66 -9.69 17.06 -17.91
C THR A 66 -9.89 15.99 -16.83
N GLY A 67 -9.77 14.73 -17.23
CA GLY A 67 -9.83 13.60 -16.29
C GLY A 67 -8.58 13.50 -15.40
N PHE A 68 -8.68 12.76 -14.30
CA PHE A 68 -7.56 12.52 -13.41
C PHE A 68 -6.47 11.70 -14.09
N THR A 69 -5.21 11.96 -13.72
CA THR A 69 -4.08 11.18 -14.24
C THR A 69 -4.22 9.72 -13.80
N ALA A 70 -4.24 8.80 -14.75
CA ALA A 70 -4.31 7.37 -14.48
C ALA A 70 -2.99 6.87 -13.90
N VAL A 71 -3.07 5.90 -12.98
CA VAL A 71 -1.91 5.12 -12.53
C VAL A 71 -1.55 4.11 -13.61
N SER A 72 -0.31 4.14 -14.06
CA SER A 72 0.28 3.17 -14.98
C SER A 72 0.81 1.96 -14.22
N THR A 73 0.79 0.80 -14.89
CA THR A 73 1.38 -0.44 -14.36
C THR A 73 2.90 -0.35 -14.20
N SER A 74 3.55 0.58 -14.90
CA SER A 74 4.99 0.82 -14.80
C SER A 74 5.39 1.74 -13.64
N ASP A 75 4.43 2.42 -13.03
CA ASP A 75 4.66 3.38 -11.95
C ASP A 75 5.30 2.73 -10.74
N LYS A 76 6.21 3.44 -10.08
CA LYS A 76 7.02 2.88 -8.99
C LYS A 76 6.55 3.34 -7.62
N ILE A 77 6.43 2.40 -6.69
CA ILE A 77 5.84 2.67 -5.38
C ILE A 77 6.95 3.09 -4.39
N LYS A 78 7.15 4.39 -4.19
CA LYS A 78 8.18 4.92 -3.28
C LYS A 78 7.85 4.67 -1.80
N LEU A 79 6.57 4.78 -1.43
CA LEU A 79 6.04 4.39 -0.13
C LEU A 79 4.68 3.71 -0.33
N LEU A 80 4.45 2.62 0.41
CA LEU A 80 3.18 1.91 0.48
C LEU A 80 2.70 1.84 1.92
N PHE A 81 1.47 2.28 2.18
CA PHE A 81 0.72 2.05 3.41
C PHE A 81 -0.54 1.25 3.08
N ILE A 82 -0.75 0.16 3.82
CA ILE A 82 -1.91 -0.70 3.72
C ILE A 82 -2.50 -0.87 5.12
N LYS A 83 -3.82 -0.69 5.26
CA LYS A 83 -4.54 -1.07 6.47
C LYS A 83 -5.73 -1.93 6.11
N ASN A 84 -5.78 -3.14 6.67
CA ASN A 84 -6.94 -4.00 6.54
C ASN A 84 -8.03 -3.49 7.50
N VAL A 85 -9.10 -2.91 6.96
CA VAL A 85 -10.22 -2.37 7.74
C VAL A 85 -11.43 -3.31 7.71
N ASP A 86 -11.25 -4.54 7.23
CA ASP A 86 -12.30 -5.54 7.17
C ASP A 86 -12.85 -5.85 8.57
N THR A 87 -14.17 -5.79 8.67
CA THR A 87 -14.91 -6.12 9.90
C THR A 87 -15.26 -7.61 10.00
N ASN A 88 -15.10 -8.37 8.90
CA ASN A 88 -15.49 -9.77 8.78
C ASN A 88 -14.33 -10.75 9.05
N SER A 89 -13.30 -10.29 9.75
CA SER A 89 -12.16 -11.10 10.19
C SER A 89 -11.32 -11.76 9.07
N ARG A 90 -11.34 -11.21 7.85
CA ARG A 90 -10.51 -11.72 6.75
C ARG A 90 -9.12 -11.11 6.77
N SER A 91 -8.12 -11.93 6.49
CA SER A 91 -6.75 -11.45 6.25
C SER A 91 -6.57 -11.14 4.77
N ILE A 92 -5.55 -10.34 4.45
CA ILE A 92 -5.07 -10.15 3.08
C ILE A 92 -3.62 -10.61 2.98
N TYR A 93 -3.25 -11.10 1.80
CA TYR A 93 -1.91 -11.58 1.47
C TYR A 93 -1.38 -10.78 0.30
N ILE A 94 -0.20 -10.19 0.46
CA ILE A 94 0.42 -9.27 -0.49
C ILE A 94 1.61 -9.93 -1.17
N CYS A 95 1.71 -9.76 -2.48
CA CYS A 95 2.80 -10.18 -3.35
C CYS A 95 3.46 -8.94 -3.97
N PHE A 96 4.78 -8.90 -4.06
CA PHE A 96 5.54 -7.72 -4.52
C PHE A 96 6.37 -7.94 -5.79
N ASP A 97 6.35 -9.14 -6.36
CA ASP A 97 7.18 -9.54 -7.50
C ASP A 97 6.36 -9.76 -8.80
N GLY A 98 5.07 -9.45 -8.79
CA GLY A 98 4.15 -9.69 -9.91
C GLY A 98 3.69 -11.14 -10.05
N GLY A 99 4.10 -12.03 -9.15
CA GLY A 99 3.57 -13.39 -9.05
C GLY A 99 2.11 -13.41 -8.60
N THR A 100 1.46 -14.57 -8.70
CA THR A 100 0.10 -14.76 -8.19
C THR A 100 0.11 -14.67 -6.67
N ALA A 101 -0.61 -13.71 -6.09
CA ALA A 101 -0.76 -13.61 -4.65
C ALA A 101 -1.52 -14.83 -4.09
N ALA A 102 -1.01 -15.42 -3.01
CA ALA A 102 -1.55 -16.58 -2.31
C ALA A 102 -1.24 -16.51 -0.81
N SER A 103 -1.92 -17.33 0.00
CA SER A 103 -1.73 -17.36 1.46
C SER A 103 -0.44 -18.05 1.92
N ASP A 104 0.22 -18.76 1.02
CA ASP A 104 1.41 -19.57 1.24
C ASP A 104 2.64 -19.07 0.46
N LEU A 105 2.60 -17.83 -0.04
CA LEU A 105 3.79 -17.20 -0.63
C LEU A 105 4.91 -17.13 0.41
N VAL A 106 6.10 -17.54 -0.02
CA VAL A 106 7.31 -17.54 0.81
C VAL A 106 7.73 -16.10 1.15
N ASP A 107 7.51 -15.17 0.22
CA ASP A 107 7.85 -13.75 0.29
C ASP A 107 6.61 -12.86 0.46
N GLY A 108 5.49 -13.45 0.85
CA GLY A 108 4.24 -12.74 1.06
C GLY A 108 4.17 -12.01 2.41
N VAL A 109 3.42 -10.91 2.45
CA VAL A 109 3.05 -10.25 3.71
C VAL A 109 1.60 -10.57 4.02
N THR A 110 1.35 -11.09 5.24
CA THR A 110 0.00 -11.26 5.77
C THR A 110 -0.39 -10.03 6.57
N ILE A 111 -1.59 -9.50 6.33
CA ILE A 111 -2.17 -8.40 7.09
C ILE A 111 -3.55 -8.85 7.58
N GLY A 112 -3.65 -9.16 8.87
CA GLY A 112 -4.87 -9.54 9.53
C GLY A 112 -5.86 -8.39 9.69
N PRO A 113 -7.09 -8.68 10.17
CA PRO A 113 -8.11 -7.67 10.41
C PRO A 113 -7.63 -6.58 11.38
N ASN A 114 -7.81 -5.31 11.01
CA ASN A 114 -7.35 -4.13 11.75
C ASN A 114 -5.82 -4.01 11.92
N GLU A 115 -5.04 -4.86 11.26
CA GLU A 115 -3.59 -4.72 11.15
C GLU A 115 -3.23 -3.80 9.98
N PHE A 116 -1.96 -3.37 9.96
CA PHE A 116 -1.43 -2.52 8.92
C PHE A 116 -0.03 -2.96 8.52
N PHE A 117 0.36 -2.56 7.32
CA PHE A 117 1.71 -2.69 6.79
C PHE A 117 2.15 -1.36 6.19
N ILE A 118 3.42 -1.03 6.38
CA ILE A 118 4.03 0.13 5.74
C ILE A 118 5.47 -0.18 5.36
N ALA A 119 5.84 0.16 4.13
CA ALA A 119 7.19 -0.07 3.63
C ALA A 119 7.58 0.92 2.54
N ARG A 120 8.90 1.06 2.36
CA ARG A 120 9.51 1.68 1.19
C ARG A 120 9.90 0.58 0.21
N ILE A 121 9.29 0.57 -0.97
CA ILE A 121 9.49 -0.44 -2.00
C ILE A 121 9.80 0.19 -3.37
N PRO A 122 10.79 1.10 -3.46
CA PRO A 122 10.95 2.03 -4.59
C PRO A 122 11.26 1.37 -5.95
N ASN A 123 11.51 0.07 -5.98
CA ASN A 123 11.75 -0.69 -7.21
C ASN A 123 10.54 -1.56 -7.62
N THR A 124 9.53 -1.68 -6.75
CA THR A 124 8.29 -2.40 -7.06
C THR A 124 7.41 -1.50 -7.91
N THR A 125 7.02 -2.00 -9.07
CA THR A 125 6.03 -1.34 -9.92
C THR A 125 4.62 -1.67 -9.45
N VAL A 126 3.65 -0.88 -9.90
CA VAL A 126 2.22 -1.16 -9.64
C VAL A 126 1.82 -2.54 -10.15
N ALA A 127 2.29 -2.95 -11.33
CA ALA A 127 2.04 -4.31 -11.86
C ALA A 127 2.65 -5.45 -11.03
N ASN A 128 3.58 -5.15 -10.13
CA ASN A 128 4.18 -6.18 -9.29
C ASN A 128 3.50 -6.30 -7.92
N LEU A 129 2.56 -5.40 -7.59
CA LEU A 129 1.86 -5.38 -6.31
C LEU A 129 0.48 -6.04 -6.44
N HIS A 130 0.42 -7.34 -6.16
CA HIS A 130 -0.83 -8.09 -6.14
C HIS A 130 -1.31 -8.37 -4.71
N ALA A 131 -2.62 -8.54 -4.56
CA ALA A 131 -3.21 -8.95 -3.29
C ALA A 131 -4.35 -9.95 -3.47
N ILE A 132 -4.54 -10.81 -2.47
CA ILE A 132 -5.75 -11.60 -2.29
C ILE A 132 -6.27 -11.51 -0.86
N SER A 133 -7.56 -11.73 -0.67
CA SER A 133 -8.14 -11.99 0.64
C SER A 133 -8.09 -13.48 1.00
N SER A 134 -8.16 -13.78 2.29
CA SER A 134 -8.28 -15.16 2.78
C SER A 134 -9.62 -15.82 2.43
N ALA A 135 -10.66 -15.03 2.16
CA ALA A 135 -11.96 -15.49 1.69
C ALA A 135 -12.80 -14.31 1.18
N SER A 136 -13.62 -14.49 0.15
CA SER A 136 -14.55 -13.44 -0.35
C SER A 136 -13.83 -12.10 -0.61
N THR A 137 -14.35 -10.95 -0.17
CA THR A 137 -13.81 -9.61 -0.44
C THR A 137 -13.47 -8.78 0.80
N ALA A 138 -12.20 -8.59 1.16
CA ALA A 138 -11.79 -7.75 2.30
C ALA A 138 -11.70 -6.26 1.92
N GLU A 139 -12.01 -5.36 2.86
CA GLU A 139 -11.88 -3.91 2.65
C GLU A 139 -10.55 -3.40 3.20
N VAL A 140 -9.81 -2.66 2.37
CA VAL A 140 -8.43 -2.29 2.63
C VAL A 140 -8.20 -0.83 2.27
N ILE A 141 -7.67 -0.04 3.20
CA ILE A 141 -7.15 1.30 2.89
C ILE A 141 -5.78 1.13 2.25
N VAL A 142 -5.60 1.69 1.06
CA VAL A 142 -4.33 1.77 0.36
C VAL A 142 -3.98 3.23 0.17
N ALA A 143 -2.85 3.66 0.73
CA ALA A 143 -2.27 4.96 0.51
C ALA A 143 -0.83 4.78 0.03
N ALA A 144 -0.43 5.47 -1.04
CA ALA A 144 0.90 5.31 -1.60
C ALA A 144 1.43 6.63 -2.16
N LEU A 145 2.74 6.82 -2.02
CA LEU A 145 3.49 7.81 -2.78
C LEU A 145 4.15 7.06 -3.95
N ILE A 146 3.83 7.48 -5.16
CA ILE A 146 4.16 6.75 -6.38
C ILE A 146 4.84 7.72 -7.36
N ASP A 147 5.87 7.21 -8.03
CA ASP A 147 6.59 7.88 -9.12
C ASP A 147 5.92 7.51 -10.46
N ASP A 148 5.28 8.50 -11.08
CA ASP A 148 4.63 8.45 -12.40
C ASP A 148 5.70 8.47 -13.52
N VAL A 149 5.97 7.33 -14.16
CA VAL A 149 7.12 7.13 -15.08
C VAL A 149 6.76 7.09 -16.57
#